data_AF-A0A532DK20-F1
#
_entry.id   AF-A0A532DK20-F1
#
_cell.length_a   1.000
_cell.length_b   1.000
_cell.length_c   1.000
_cell.angle_alpha   90.00
_cell.angle_beta   90.00
_cell.angle_gamma   90.00
#
_symmetry.space_group_name_H-M   'P 1'
#
loop_
_entity.id
_entity.type
_entity.pdbx_description
1 polymer ?
#
loop_
_entity_poly.entity_id
_entity_poly.type
_entity_poly.pdbx_seq_one_letter_code
_entity_poly.pdbx_strand_id
1 'polypeptide(L)'
;MIEMPAIAGLTVAKRTSDHVEITVGPEAGEGAFLRLLFWLPRGHELSFYDQYFPGTSGDPGAYVDVQRKNDWFLYHMGNHGWSSDWATQSPELMAAWMSLNLKAKAGNPEPLKKIEIRENARLPEAFIRKQ
;
A
#
# COMPACT_ATOMS: atom_id res chain seq x y z
N MET A 1 -16.70 -6.04 10.60
CA MET A 1 -15.63 -5.15 11.05
C MET A 1 -14.31 -5.84 10.76
N ILE A 2 -13.39 -5.20 10.05
CA ILE A 2 -12.10 -5.80 9.68
C ILE A 2 -11.21 -5.88 10.92
N GLU A 3 -10.87 -7.09 11.37
CA GLU A 3 -9.96 -7.27 12.51
C GLU A 3 -8.52 -7.45 12.03
N MET A 4 -7.72 -6.41 12.26
CA MET A 4 -6.28 -6.44 12.02
C MET A 4 -5.54 -7.14 13.17
N PRO A 5 -4.65 -8.11 12.89
CA PRO A 5 -3.80 -8.69 13.90
C PRO A 5 -2.84 -7.64 14.46
N ALA A 6 -2.33 -7.88 15.66
CA ALA A 6 -1.23 -7.08 16.18
C ALA A 6 0.03 -7.34 15.32
N ILE A 7 0.57 -6.26 14.74
CA ILE A 7 1.80 -6.29 13.95
C ILE A 7 2.74 -5.25 14.56
N ALA A 8 3.94 -5.67 14.98
CA ALA A 8 4.92 -4.78 15.58
C ALA A 8 5.25 -3.61 14.62
N GLY A 9 5.33 -2.40 15.16
CA GLY A 9 5.55 -1.19 14.38
C GLY A 9 4.32 -0.64 13.64
N LEU A 10 3.16 -1.32 13.66
CA LEU A 10 1.93 -0.83 13.02
C LEU A 10 0.80 -0.66 14.05
N THR A 11 0.22 0.54 14.10
CA THR A 11 -0.85 0.87 15.05
C THR A 11 -2.09 1.34 14.31
N VAL A 12 -3.25 0.79 14.61
CA VAL A 12 -4.52 1.27 14.05
C VAL A 12 -4.86 2.62 14.69
N ALA A 13 -4.87 3.68 13.88
CA ALA A 13 -5.19 5.04 14.31
C ALA A 13 -6.70 5.32 14.24
N LYS A 14 -7.35 4.83 13.19
CA LYS A 14 -8.79 4.99 12.97
C LYS A 14 -9.37 3.74 12.30
N ARG A 15 -10.61 3.40 12.66
CA ARG A 15 -11.35 2.30 12.04
C ARG A 15 -12.83 2.66 11.89
N THR A 16 -13.36 2.44 10.69
CA THR A 16 -14.78 2.47 10.36
C THR A 16 -15.20 1.11 9.79
N SER A 17 -16.40 1.01 9.23
CA SER A 17 -16.88 -0.21 8.56
C SER A 17 -16.10 -0.55 7.29
N ASP A 18 -15.62 0.48 6.60
CA ASP A 18 -15.07 0.47 5.24
C ASP A 18 -13.64 1.02 5.14
N HIS A 19 -13.09 1.56 6.23
CA HIS A 19 -11.77 2.19 6.22
C HIS A 19 -10.98 1.89 7.50
N VAL A 20 -9.70 1.60 7.33
CA VAL A 20 -8.71 1.46 8.41
C VAL A 20 -7.54 2.36 8.11
N GLU A 21 -7.18 3.21 9.07
CA GLU A 21 -5.97 4.02 9.04
C GLU A 21 -4.93 3.40 9.96
N ILE A 22 -3.72 3.20 9.45
CA ILE A 22 -2.61 2.61 10.17
C ILE A 22 -1.49 3.64 10.27
N THR A 23 -1.05 3.93 11.49
CA THR A 23 0.19 4.65 11.77
C THR A 23 1.37 3.70 11.70
N VAL A 24 2.42 4.11 10.99
CA VAL A 24 3.67 3.38 10.84
C VAL A 24 4.70 3.94 11.82
N GLY A 25 5.10 3.12 12.78
CA GLY A 25 6.09 3.45 13.81
C GLY A 25 7.52 3.13 13.38
N PRO A 26 8.52 3.54 14.18
CA PRO A 26 9.94 3.39 13.86
C PRO A 26 10.43 1.93 13.85
N GLU A 27 9.69 1.02 14.49
CA GLU A 27 9.97 -0.43 14.50
C GLU A 27 9.39 -1.16 13.28
N ALA A 28 8.61 -0.47 12.43
CA ALA A 28 8.10 -1.06 11.22
C ALA A 28 9.26 -1.37 10.25
N GLY A 29 9.16 -2.50 9.57
CA GLY A 29 10.11 -2.92 8.56
C GLY A 29 9.48 -3.96 7.64
N GLU A 30 10.29 -4.55 6.78
CA GLU A 30 9.83 -5.49 5.74
C GLU A 30 8.93 -6.60 6.29
N GLY A 31 9.32 -7.22 7.41
CA GLY A 31 8.52 -8.27 8.04
C GLY A 31 7.14 -7.80 8.55
N ALA A 32 7.02 -6.54 8.99
CA ALA A 32 5.74 -5.97 9.41
C ALA A 32 4.82 -5.74 8.18
N PHE A 33 5.38 -5.20 7.10
CA PHE A 33 4.63 -4.97 5.86
C PHE A 33 4.25 -6.27 5.17
N LEU A 34 5.11 -7.28 5.19
CA LEU A 34 4.79 -8.60 4.65
C LEU A 34 3.61 -9.23 5.39
N ARG A 35 3.58 -9.14 6.73
CA ARG A 35 2.44 -9.59 7.56
C ARG A 35 1.18 -8.80 7.24
N LEU A 36 1.29 -7.50 7.05
CA LEU A 36 0.16 -6.63 6.69
C LEU A 36 -0.42 -7.03 5.32
N LEU A 37 0.44 -7.22 4.32
CA LEU A 37 0.08 -7.63 2.97
C LEU A 37 -0.58 -9.02 2.95
N PHE A 38 -0.04 -9.99 3.69
CA PHE A 38 -0.66 -11.32 3.79
C PHE A 38 -1.99 -11.31 4.54
N TRP A 39 -2.16 -10.38 5.47
CA TRP A 39 -3.44 -10.19 6.16
C TRP A 39 -4.48 -9.46 5.28
N LEU A 40 -4.05 -8.56 4.38
CA LEU A 40 -4.92 -7.71 3.57
C LEU A 40 -6.15 -8.49 3.05
N PRO A 41 -7.37 -8.14 3.52
CA PRO A 41 -8.57 -8.86 3.14
C PRO A 41 -8.84 -8.75 1.64
N ARG A 42 -9.50 -9.77 1.06
CA ARG A 42 -9.98 -9.68 -0.33
C ARG A 42 -11.01 -8.56 -0.45
N GLY A 43 -11.05 -7.90 -1.62
CA GLY A 43 -11.94 -6.75 -1.86
C GLY A 43 -11.55 -5.48 -1.11
N HIS A 44 -10.33 -5.44 -0.56
CA HIS A 44 -9.76 -4.26 0.07
C HIS A 44 -8.49 -3.83 -0.65
N GLU A 45 -8.25 -2.54 -0.60
CA GLU A 45 -7.11 -1.87 -1.18
C GLU A 45 -6.29 -1.23 -0.07
N LEU A 46 -4.98 -1.42 -0.14
CA LEU A 46 -4.00 -0.77 0.71
C LEU A 46 -3.34 0.34 -0.09
N SER A 47 -3.36 1.56 0.43
CA SER A 47 -2.76 2.73 -0.19
C SER A 47 -1.61 3.27 0.66
N PHE A 48 -0.48 3.55 0.02
CA PHE A 48 0.66 4.23 0.63
C PHE A 48 1.34 5.17 -0.37
N TYR A 49 2.11 6.15 0.12
CA TYR A 49 2.83 7.08 -0.74
C TYR A 49 4.26 6.59 -1.01
N ASP A 50 4.63 6.55 -2.29
CA ASP A 50 5.99 6.32 -2.76
C ASP A 50 6.68 7.65 -3.13
N GLN A 51 7.61 8.09 -2.28
CA GLN A 51 8.36 9.32 -2.49
C GLN A 51 9.49 9.18 -3.54
N TYR A 52 9.83 7.95 -3.95
CA TYR A 52 10.91 7.69 -4.88
C TYR A 52 10.50 7.77 -6.34
N PHE A 53 9.21 7.68 -6.64
CA PHE A 53 8.69 7.80 -7.99
C PHE A 53 9.15 9.12 -8.67
N PRO A 54 9.77 9.04 -9.86
CA PRO A 54 10.21 10.22 -10.62
C PRO A 54 8.99 10.83 -11.31
N GLY A 55 8.20 11.63 -10.58
CA GLY A 55 7.04 12.33 -11.12
C GLY A 55 7.36 13.09 -12.41
N THR A 56 6.40 13.17 -13.33
CA THR A 56 6.56 13.76 -14.66
C THR A 56 6.36 15.28 -14.70
N SER A 57 5.81 15.89 -13.63
CA SER A 57 5.27 17.26 -13.68
C SER A 57 5.61 18.15 -12.47
N GLY A 58 6.77 17.96 -11.85
CA GLY A 58 7.24 18.82 -10.75
C GLY A 58 6.70 18.46 -9.36
N ASP A 59 5.66 17.63 -9.29
CA ASP A 59 5.16 17.03 -8.06
C ASP A 59 5.81 15.64 -7.88
N PRO A 60 6.82 15.50 -7.01
CA PRO A 60 7.52 14.23 -6.82
C PRO A 60 6.59 13.19 -6.17
N GLY A 61 6.91 11.92 -6.39
CA GLY A 61 6.23 10.78 -5.78
C GLY A 61 4.89 10.42 -6.41
N ALA A 62 4.29 9.33 -5.90
CA ALA A 62 2.99 8.84 -6.30
C ALA A 62 2.36 7.97 -5.21
N TYR A 63 1.04 7.91 -5.17
CA TYR A 63 0.35 6.91 -4.37
C TYR A 63 0.43 5.56 -5.06
N VAL A 64 0.62 4.52 -4.25
CA VAL A 64 0.64 3.11 -4.64
C VAL A 64 -0.56 2.46 -3.97
N ASP A 65 -1.46 1.95 -4.81
CA ASP A 65 -2.65 1.22 -4.37
C ASP A 65 -2.44 -0.26 -4.64
N VAL A 66 -2.71 -1.09 -3.62
CA VAL A 66 -2.36 -2.52 -3.61
C VAL A 66 -3.57 -3.36 -3.26
N GLN A 67 -3.86 -4.36 -4.08
CA GLN A 67 -4.92 -5.33 -3.84
C GLN A 67 -4.37 -6.75 -3.83
N ARG A 68 -4.91 -7.60 -2.96
CA ARG A 68 -4.50 -9.00 -2.89
C ARG A 68 -5.13 -9.82 -4.01
N LYS A 69 -4.31 -10.58 -4.75
CA LYS A 69 -4.73 -11.58 -5.74
C LYS A 69 -4.05 -12.92 -5.46
N ASN A 70 -4.75 -13.80 -4.73
CA ASN A 70 -4.22 -15.07 -4.23
C ASN A 70 -2.93 -14.85 -3.40
N ASP A 71 -1.81 -15.41 -3.84
CA ASP A 71 -0.49 -15.31 -3.20
C ASP A 71 0.35 -14.14 -3.74
N TRP A 72 -0.23 -13.34 -4.64
CA TRP A 72 0.41 -12.20 -5.27
C TRP A 72 -0.37 -10.91 -5.00
N PHE A 73 0.24 -9.79 -5.34
CA PHE A 73 -0.39 -8.47 -5.23
C PHE A 73 -0.56 -7.85 -6.60
N LEU A 74 -1.70 -7.18 -6.78
CA LEU A 74 -1.91 -6.22 -7.85
C LEU A 74 -1.57 -4.86 -7.28
N TYR A 75 -0.94 -4.02 -8.09
CA TYR A 75 -0.77 -2.63 -7.74
C TYR A 75 -0.91 -1.73 -8.96
N HIS A 76 -1.25 -0.48 -8.72
CA HIS A 76 -0.99 0.60 -9.65
C HIS A 76 -0.50 1.81 -8.88
N MET A 77 0.02 2.76 -9.62
CA MET A 77 0.47 4.05 -9.11
C MET A 77 -0.39 5.16 -9.68
N GLY A 78 -0.60 6.23 -8.92
CA GLY A 78 -1.30 7.42 -9.37
C GLY A 78 -0.81 8.69 -8.69
N ASN A 79 -0.77 9.77 -9.44
CA ASN A 79 -0.56 11.11 -8.91
C ASN A 79 -1.12 12.18 -9.87
N HIS A 80 -1.75 13.23 -9.34
CA HIS A 80 -2.20 14.42 -10.09
C HIS A 80 -2.73 14.17 -11.52
N GLY A 81 -3.74 13.30 -11.66
CA GLY A 81 -4.40 13.03 -12.95
C GLY A 81 -3.67 12.04 -13.86
N TRP A 82 -2.49 11.56 -13.46
CA TRP A 82 -1.81 10.42 -14.05
C TRP A 82 -2.05 9.15 -13.23
N SER A 83 -2.21 8.03 -13.92
CA SER A 83 -2.21 6.70 -13.32
C SER A 83 -1.52 5.71 -14.26
N SER A 84 -0.82 4.73 -13.69
CA SER A 84 -0.33 3.57 -14.42
C SER A 84 -1.42 2.51 -14.57
N ASP A 85 -1.21 1.58 -15.50
CA ASP A 85 -1.97 0.34 -15.55
C ASP A 85 -1.65 -0.54 -14.33
N TRP A 86 -2.58 -1.44 -14.02
CA TRP A 86 -2.38 -2.44 -12.97
C TRP A 86 -1.33 -3.47 -13.37
N ALA A 87 -0.39 -3.73 -12.46
CA ALA A 87 0.66 -4.73 -12.60
C ALA A 87 0.66 -5.70 -11.41
N THR A 88 1.31 -6.85 -11.58
CA THR A 88 1.50 -7.85 -10.52
C THR A 88 2.85 -7.66 -9.83
N GLN A 89 2.91 -7.87 -8.52
CA GLN A 89 4.14 -7.85 -7.73
C GLN A 89 4.16 -8.97 -6.69
N SER A 90 5.36 -9.47 -6.38
CA SER A 90 5.55 -10.46 -5.32
C SER A 90 5.35 -9.82 -3.93
N PRO A 91 4.96 -10.59 -2.92
CA PRO A 91 4.85 -10.12 -1.54
C PRO A 91 6.12 -9.43 -1.03
N GLU A 92 7.28 -10.04 -1.28
CA GLU A 92 8.59 -9.60 -0.78
C GLU A 92 9.00 -8.29 -1.43
N LEU A 93 8.85 -8.16 -2.74
CA LEU A 93 9.19 -6.92 -3.45
C LEU A 93 8.24 -5.78 -3.07
N MET A 94 6.96 -6.06 -2.84
CA MET A 94 6.01 -5.05 -2.34
C MET A 94 6.38 -4.59 -0.92
N ALA A 95 6.68 -5.53 -0.01
CA ALA A 95 7.10 -5.21 1.36
C ALA A 95 8.43 -4.43 1.40
N ALA A 96 9.38 -4.79 0.54
CA ALA A 96 10.64 -4.05 0.37
C ALA A 96 10.39 -2.63 -0.13
N TRP A 97 9.46 -2.43 -1.07
CA TRP A 97 9.10 -1.09 -1.57
C TRP A 97 8.46 -0.22 -0.49
N MET A 98 7.55 -0.77 0.31
CA MET A 98 7.02 -0.08 1.49
C MET A 98 8.13 0.28 2.48
N SER A 99 9.10 -0.61 2.69
CA SER A 99 10.25 -0.39 3.59
C SER A 99 11.21 0.68 3.09
N LEU A 100 11.43 0.77 1.78
CA LEU A 100 12.21 1.83 1.16
C LEU A 100 11.64 3.21 1.54
N ASN A 101 10.31 3.31 1.59
CA ASN A 101 9.60 4.53 1.91
C ASN A 101 9.65 4.94 3.39
N LEU A 102 10.14 4.11 4.30
CA LEU A 102 10.39 4.51 5.69
C LEU A 102 11.47 5.59 5.81
N LYS A 103 12.40 5.63 4.85
CA LYS A 103 13.49 6.61 4.83
C LYS A 103 13.12 7.77 3.93
N ALA A 104 13.18 8.97 4.49
CA ALA A 104 13.02 10.20 3.75
C ALA A 104 14.04 10.30 2.60
N LYS A 105 13.56 10.59 1.39
CA LYS A 105 14.38 10.88 0.22
C LYS A 105 14.93 12.30 0.35
N ALA A 106 16.20 12.48 -0.02
CA ALA A 106 16.78 13.82 -0.07
C ALA A 106 15.96 14.72 -1.00
N GLY A 107 15.51 15.87 -0.50
CA GLY A 107 14.65 16.80 -1.25
C GLY A 107 13.15 16.48 -1.23
N ASN A 108 12.72 15.35 -0.66
CA ASN A 108 11.30 15.04 -0.43
C ASN A 108 11.13 14.34 0.94
N PRO A 109 10.90 15.09 2.04
CA PRO A 109 10.94 14.57 3.41
C PRO A 109 9.61 13.95 3.85
N GLU A 110 9.00 13.12 3.00
CA GLU A 110 7.71 12.45 3.26
C GLU A 110 7.90 10.94 3.46
N PRO A 111 8.49 10.50 4.59
CA PRO A 111 8.57 9.08 4.89
C PRO A 111 7.19 8.50 5.15
N LEU A 112 7.05 7.21 4.90
CA LEU A 112 5.85 6.44 5.14
C LEU A 112 5.52 6.42 6.63
N LYS A 113 4.57 7.29 7.02
CA LYS A 113 4.02 7.37 8.39
C LYS A 113 2.61 6.84 8.50
N LYS A 114 1.92 6.68 7.37
CA LYS A 114 0.51 6.32 7.32
C LYS A 114 0.24 5.39 6.14
N ILE A 115 -0.56 4.36 6.40
CA ILE A 115 -1.13 3.46 5.40
C ILE A 115 -2.64 3.52 5.55
N GLU A 116 -3.35 3.59 4.43
CA GLU A 116 -4.80 3.51 4.41
C GLU A 116 -5.24 2.17 3.84
N ILE A 117 -6.31 1.60 4.40
CA ILE A 117 -6.96 0.41 3.85
C ILE A 117 -8.43 0.73 3.68
N ARG A 118 -8.94 0.56 2.46
CA ARG A 118 -10.32 0.87 2.11
C ARG A 118 -11.00 -0.35 1.49
N GLU A 119 -12.29 -0.51 1.77
CA GLU A 119 -13.11 -1.43 0.99
C GLU A 119 -13.18 -0.91 -0.44
N ASN A 120 -12.65 -1.68 -1.38
CA ASN A 120 -12.75 -1.40 -2.80
C ASN A 120 -13.45 -2.58 -3.47
N ALA A 121 -14.77 -2.44 -3.62
CA ALA A 121 -15.68 -3.54 -4.00
C ALA A 121 -15.44 -4.12 -5.41
N ARG A 122 -14.52 -3.55 -6.22
CA ARG A 122 -14.25 -4.04 -7.57
C ARG A 122 -12.75 -4.15 -7.85
N LEU A 123 -12.29 -5.39 -7.99
CA LEU A 123 -11.07 -5.69 -8.73
C LEU A 123 -11.19 -5.09 -10.15
N PRO A 124 -10.12 -4.59 -10.76
CA PRO A 124 -10.18 -4.11 -12.14
C PRO A 124 -10.59 -5.25 -13.08
N GLU A 125 -11.42 -4.95 -14.09
CA GLU A 125 -12.04 -5.96 -14.95
C GLU A 125 -11.04 -6.92 -15.61
N ALA A 126 -9.85 -6.42 -15.95
CA ALA A 126 -8.73 -7.20 -16.49
C ALA A 126 -8.29 -8.37 -15.59
N PHE A 127 -8.69 -8.37 -14.31
CA PHE A 127 -8.30 -9.36 -13.31
C PHE A 127 -9.47 -10.17 -12.73
N ILE A 128 -10.71 -9.85 -13.12
CA ILE A 128 -11.92 -10.59 -12.71
C ILE A 128 -11.96 -11.98 -13.38
N ARG A 129 -11.24 -12.19 -14.48
CA ARG A 129 -11.19 -13.48 -15.19
C ARG A 129 -9.76 -14.02 -15.28
N LYS A 130 -9.44 -14.97 -14.40
CA LYS A 130 -8.50 -16.10 -14.56
C LYS A 130 -8.48 -16.84 -13.21
N GLN A 131 -9.45 -17.74 -13.05
CA GLN A 131 -9.39 -18.87 -12.13
C GLN A 131 -8.86 -20.07 -12.91
#